data_AF-A0AA37TRR8-F1
#
_entry.id   AF-A0AA37TRR8-F1
#
_cell.length_a   1.000
_cell.length_b   1.000
_cell.length_c   1.000
_cell.angle_alpha   90.00
_cell.angle_beta   90.00
_cell.angle_gamma   90.00
#
_symmetry.space_group_name_H-M   'P 1'
#
loop_
_entity.id
_entity.type
_entity.pdbx_description
1 polymer ?
#
loop_
_entity_poly.entity_id
_entity_poly.type
_entity_poly.pdbx_seq_one_letter_code
_entity_poly.pdbx_strand_id
1 'polypeptide(L)'
;MSDTTPHLGLPLIAASQAQKHVTHNEALGLIDALVQLACLDKDLTAPPPSPAEGDRYLVTAADPGGAWAGLGGQVVRYADGVWTGAVPRVGWLAYLIDEADLYVFDGAAWTSFRRTLAAVQSLGRLGINTEADATNRLAVKADAALLTWDDATPGSGDMRIFVNKRDAARDAALVLETGYAARALLGLLGSDDFSLKVSPDGAAFATALTASARTGGIDFASSETALAAAASTDLGGTGTRRVLVTGAGRITRFGTAADRERFVRFAGGATLVHHPEALVLPTRADIVTEADDTCIALSDSAGRWRVWHYQRADGTPLAAGARPAA
;
A
#
# COMPACT_ATOMS: atom_id res chain seq x y z
N MET A 1 -4.41 -46.70 -40.05
CA MET A 1 -4.26 -45.29 -40.46
C MET A 1 -5.49 -44.57 -39.96
N SER A 2 -5.33 -43.46 -39.24
CA SER A 2 -6.46 -42.63 -38.81
C SER A 2 -7.10 -41.98 -40.04
N ASP A 3 -8.42 -41.90 -40.09
CA ASP A 3 -9.15 -41.19 -41.15
C ASP A 3 -9.29 -39.69 -40.85
N THR A 4 -8.73 -39.23 -39.72
CA THR A 4 -8.76 -37.84 -39.27
C THR A 4 -7.41 -37.36 -38.74
N THR A 5 -7.17 -36.05 -38.78
CA THR A 5 -5.99 -35.42 -38.16
C THR A 5 -6.05 -35.49 -36.62
N PRO A 6 -4.91 -35.51 -35.92
CA PRO A 6 -4.85 -35.78 -34.48
C PRO A 6 -5.41 -34.68 -33.58
N HIS A 7 -5.28 -33.39 -33.92
CA HIS A 7 -5.69 -32.29 -33.01
C HIS A 7 -7.11 -31.79 -33.27
N LEU A 8 -7.45 -31.58 -34.53
CA LEU A 8 -8.69 -30.94 -34.97
C LEU A 8 -9.70 -31.93 -35.54
N GLY A 9 -9.33 -33.20 -35.73
CA GLY A 9 -10.21 -34.22 -36.28
C GLY A 9 -10.63 -33.95 -37.73
N LEU A 10 -9.78 -33.29 -38.53
CA LEU A 10 -10.09 -32.97 -39.92
C LEU A 10 -10.09 -34.26 -40.75
N PRO A 11 -11.14 -34.52 -41.55
CA PRO A 11 -11.24 -35.74 -42.34
C PRO A 11 -10.19 -35.77 -43.45
N LEU A 12 -9.47 -36.89 -43.54
CA LEU A 12 -8.46 -37.15 -44.57
C LEU A 12 -9.09 -37.79 -45.81
N ILE A 13 -8.51 -37.52 -46.99
CA ILE A 13 -8.93 -38.16 -48.23
C ILE A 13 -8.35 -39.58 -48.28
N ALA A 14 -9.19 -40.58 -48.56
CA ALA A 14 -8.78 -41.96 -48.72
C ALA A 14 -7.75 -42.13 -49.87
N ALA A 15 -6.87 -43.13 -49.72
CA ALA A 15 -5.88 -43.45 -50.73
C ALA A 15 -6.51 -43.83 -52.09
N SER A 16 -5.69 -43.84 -53.15
CA SER A 16 -6.09 -44.22 -54.52
C SER A 16 -7.08 -43.29 -55.23
N GLN A 17 -7.30 -42.07 -54.72
CA GLN A 17 -8.04 -40.99 -55.39
C GLN A 17 -7.15 -40.19 -56.38
N ALA A 18 -6.53 -40.89 -57.34
CA ALA A 18 -5.61 -40.28 -58.34
C ALA A 18 -4.48 -39.43 -57.71
N GLN A 19 -3.89 -39.91 -56.60
CA GLN A 19 -2.80 -39.26 -55.86
C GLN A 19 -3.11 -37.87 -55.25
N LYS A 20 -4.33 -37.35 -55.34
CA LYS A 20 -4.73 -36.07 -54.72
C LYS A 20 -4.66 -36.08 -53.18
N HIS A 21 -4.89 -37.25 -52.59
CA HIS A 21 -4.82 -37.45 -51.14
C HIS A 21 -3.43 -37.09 -50.57
N VAL A 22 -2.35 -37.24 -51.34
CA VAL A 22 -0.98 -36.97 -50.85
C VAL A 22 -0.82 -35.50 -50.46
N THR A 23 -0.95 -34.59 -51.43
CA THR A 23 -0.72 -33.16 -51.20
C THR A 23 -1.80 -32.51 -50.35
N HIS A 24 -3.05 -32.97 -50.46
CA HIS A 24 -4.14 -32.43 -49.66
C HIS A 24 -4.03 -32.84 -48.19
N ASN A 25 -3.78 -34.12 -47.89
CA ASN A 25 -3.65 -34.58 -46.51
C ASN A 25 -2.39 -33.99 -45.85
N GLU A 26 -1.31 -33.76 -46.59
CA GLU A 26 -0.13 -33.04 -46.10
C GLU A 26 -0.49 -31.60 -45.68
N ALA A 27 -1.28 -30.90 -46.50
CA ALA A 27 -1.77 -29.56 -46.17
C ALA A 27 -2.69 -29.57 -44.93
N LEU A 28 -3.57 -30.58 -44.81
CA LEU A 28 -4.41 -30.75 -43.63
C LEU A 28 -3.59 -31.04 -42.37
N GLY A 29 -2.53 -31.85 -42.46
CA GLY A 29 -1.61 -32.11 -41.35
C GLY A 29 -0.83 -30.87 -40.92
N LEU A 30 -0.45 -30.00 -41.86
CA LEU A 30 0.12 -28.68 -41.53
C LEU A 30 -0.89 -27.77 -40.83
N ILE A 31 -2.13 -27.70 -41.33
CA ILE A 31 -3.20 -26.91 -40.71
C ILE A 31 -3.49 -27.41 -39.29
N ASP A 32 -3.62 -28.73 -39.11
CA ASP A 32 -3.86 -29.36 -37.83
C ASP A 32 -2.77 -29.08 -36.80
N ALA A 33 -1.51 -29.06 -37.24
CA ALA A 33 -0.40 -28.79 -36.36
C ALA A 33 -0.28 -27.30 -35.97
N LEU A 34 -0.57 -26.38 -36.89
CA LEU A 34 -0.33 -24.94 -36.69
C LEU A 34 -1.53 -24.16 -36.17
N VAL A 35 -2.75 -24.62 -36.40
CA VAL A 35 -3.95 -24.01 -35.82
C VAL A 35 -4.06 -24.45 -34.36
N GLN A 36 -4.35 -23.49 -33.46
CA GLN A 36 -4.31 -23.74 -32.00
C GLN A 36 -2.96 -24.36 -31.58
N LEU A 37 -1.86 -23.74 -32.03
CA LEU A 37 -0.51 -24.24 -31.83
C LEU A 37 -0.19 -24.36 -30.33
N ALA A 38 -0.12 -25.59 -29.85
CA ALA A 38 0.31 -25.94 -28.50
C ALA A 38 1.46 -26.95 -28.59
N CYS A 39 2.64 -26.53 -28.14
CA CYS A 39 3.85 -27.34 -28.15
C CYS A 39 4.14 -27.85 -26.72
N LEU A 40 4.72 -29.05 -26.65
CA LEU A 40 4.99 -29.73 -25.39
C LEU A 40 6.17 -29.12 -24.64
N ASP A 41 7.21 -28.70 -25.36
CA ASP A 41 8.47 -28.19 -24.81
C ASP A 41 9.18 -27.35 -25.90
N LYS A 42 10.09 -26.46 -25.50
CA LYS A 42 10.98 -25.69 -26.39
C LYS A 42 12.48 -25.86 -26.15
N ASP A 43 12.86 -26.50 -25.04
CA ASP A 43 14.23 -26.54 -24.50
C ASP A 43 14.95 -27.86 -24.86
N LEU A 44 14.25 -28.82 -25.46
CA LEU A 44 14.86 -30.03 -25.99
C LEU A 44 15.77 -29.76 -27.19
N THR A 45 16.94 -30.40 -27.19
CA THR A 45 17.92 -30.34 -28.27
C THR A 45 17.90 -31.58 -29.18
N ALA A 46 17.06 -32.57 -28.87
CA ALA A 46 16.83 -33.78 -29.65
C ALA A 46 15.41 -34.31 -29.36
N PRO A 47 14.79 -35.07 -30.29
CA PRO A 47 13.44 -35.59 -30.08
C PRO A 47 13.36 -36.54 -28.87
N PRO A 48 12.21 -36.63 -28.20
CA PRO A 48 11.99 -37.65 -27.18
C PRO A 48 12.13 -39.06 -27.79
N PRO A 49 12.51 -40.07 -26.97
CA PRO A 49 12.72 -41.43 -27.46
C PRO A 49 11.43 -42.15 -27.88
N SER A 50 10.26 -41.64 -27.48
CA SER A 50 8.95 -42.24 -27.78
C SER A 50 7.89 -41.15 -27.97
N PRO A 51 7.94 -40.40 -29.09
CA PRO A 51 6.94 -39.39 -29.40
C PRO A 51 5.59 -40.04 -29.73
N ALA A 52 4.52 -39.36 -29.35
CA ALA A 52 3.15 -39.70 -29.74
C ALA A 52 2.76 -38.97 -31.04
N GLU A 53 1.81 -39.57 -31.77
CA GLU A 53 1.27 -38.98 -32.99
C GLU A 53 0.64 -37.61 -32.69
N GLY A 54 1.03 -36.60 -33.46
CA GLY A 54 0.59 -35.23 -33.26
C GLY A 54 1.42 -34.43 -32.25
N ASP A 55 2.43 -35.01 -31.60
CA ASP A 55 3.30 -34.23 -30.71
C ASP A 55 3.94 -33.05 -31.44
N ARG A 56 3.96 -31.89 -30.78
CA ARG A 56 4.51 -30.64 -31.33
C ARG A 56 5.56 -30.07 -30.40
N TYR A 57 6.65 -29.56 -30.95
CA TYR A 57 7.74 -28.93 -30.21
C TYR A 57 8.21 -27.66 -30.89
N LEU A 58 8.71 -26.70 -30.10
CA LEU A 58 9.45 -25.55 -30.63
C LEU A 58 10.95 -25.88 -30.56
N VAL A 59 11.59 -26.18 -31.67
CA VAL A 59 13.02 -26.52 -31.65
C VAL A 59 13.82 -25.22 -31.66
N THR A 60 14.12 -24.68 -30.49
CA THR A 60 14.86 -23.40 -30.38
C THR A 60 16.37 -23.56 -30.57
N ALA A 61 16.89 -24.78 -30.40
CA ALA A 61 18.28 -25.12 -30.67
C ALA A 61 18.65 -24.84 -32.14
N ALA A 62 19.81 -24.21 -32.36
CA ALA A 62 20.31 -23.94 -33.71
C ALA A 62 20.66 -25.24 -34.47
N ASP A 63 21.32 -26.18 -33.77
CA ASP A 63 21.78 -27.46 -34.31
C ASP A 63 21.23 -28.63 -33.49
N PRO A 64 19.93 -28.95 -33.60
CA PRO A 64 19.32 -30.08 -32.89
C PRO A 64 19.85 -31.44 -33.39
N GLY A 65 19.93 -32.41 -32.50
CA GLY A 65 20.40 -33.77 -32.79
C GLY A 65 19.29 -34.74 -33.21
N GLY A 66 19.70 -35.96 -33.57
CA GLY A 66 18.79 -37.06 -33.89
C GLY A 66 17.89 -36.75 -35.09
N ALA A 67 16.62 -37.18 -35.02
CA ALA A 67 15.65 -36.95 -36.09
C ALA A 67 15.22 -35.48 -36.24
N TRP A 68 15.66 -34.58 -35.35
CA TRP A 68 15.46 -33.14 -35.50
C TRP A 68 16.56 -32.43 -36.26
N ALA A 69 17.65 -33.11 -36.65
CA ALA A 69 18.75 -32.50 -37.40
C ALA A 69 18.24 -31.73 -38.65
N GLY A 70 18.61 -30.45 -38.75
CA GLY A 70 18.14 -29.55 -39.81
C GLY A 70 16.80 -28.85 -39.55
N LEU A 71 16.12 -29.13 -38.43
CA LEU A 71 14.85 -28.51 -38.03
C LEU A 71 15.01 -27.43 -36.95
N GLY A 72 16.24 -26.94 -36.73
CA GLY A 72 16.51 -25.85 -35.79
C GLY A 72 15.72 -24.58 -36.15
N GLY A 73 15.18 -23.90 -35.13
CA GLY A 73 14.34 -22.71 -35.27
C GLY A 73 12.91 -22.96 -35.76
N GLN A 74 12.49 -24.22 -35.93
CA GLN A 74 11.17 -24.56 -36.49
C GLN A 74 10.19 -25.06 -35.43
N VAL A 75 8.90 -24.97 -35.77
CA VAL A 75 7.85 -25.75 -35.09
C VAL A 75 7.87 -27.14 -35.71
N VAL A 76 8.15 -28.18 -34.92
CA VAL A 76 8.17 -29.55 -35.42
C VAL A 76 6.95 -30.31 -34.95
N ARG A 77 6.40 -31.15 -35.83
CA ARG A 77 5.35 -32.12 -35.49
C ARG A 77 5.82 -33.54 -35.75
N TYR A 78 5.42 -34.48 -34.90
CA TYR A 78 5.57 -35.90 -35.18
C TYR A 78 4.30 -36.43 -35.85
N ALA A 79 4.43 -36.98 -37.05
CA ALA A 79 3.33 -37.63 -37.74
C ALA A 79 3.82 -38.79 -38.62
N ASP A 80 3.07 -39.90 -38.65
CA ASP A 80 3.37 -41.10 -39.44
C ASP A 80 4.81 -41.61 -39.27
N GLY A 81 5.35 -41.50 -38.05
CA GLY A 81 6.71 -41.94 -37.74
C GLY A 81 7.82 -40.93 -38.07
N VAL A 82 7.49 -39.75 -38.61
CA VAL A 82 8.46 -38.77 -39.12
C VAL A 82 8.25 -37.40 -38.46
N TRP A 83 9.36 -36.68 -38.24
CA TRP A 83 9.32 -35.29 -37.82
C TRP A 83 9.27 -34.35 -39.02
N THR A 84 8.28 -33.47 -39.05
CA THR A 84 8.14 -32.45 -40.10
C THR A 84 8.20 -31.07 -39.46
N GLY A 85 9.06 -30.19 -39.99
CA GLY A 85 9.20 -28.82 -39.52
C GLY A 85 8.37 -27.80 -40.30
N ALA A 86 7.97 -26.74 -39.61
CA ALA A 86 7.38 -25.53 -40.18
C ALA A 86 8.15 -24.30 -39.69
N VAL A 87 8.64 -23.49 -40.63
CA VAL A 87 9.39 -22.26 -40.32
C VAL A 87 8.42 -21.19 -39.80
N PRO A 88 8.59 -20.68 -38.56
CA PRO A 88 7.73 -19.65 -38.01
C PRO A 88 7.88 -18.31 -38.73
N ARG A 89 6.82 -17.50 -38.71
CA ARG A 89 6.82 -16.13 -39.22
C ARG A 89 6.50 -15.16 -38.08
N VAL A 90 6.93 -13.91 -38.24
CA VAL A 90 6.65 -12.84 -37.28
C VAL A 90 5.16 -12.83 -36.93
N GLY A 91 4.84 -12.81 -35.64
CA GLY A 91 3.48 -12.78 -35.11
C GLY A 91 2.83 -14.14 -34.90
N TRP A 92 3.52 -15.25 -35.20
CA TRP A 92 3.05 -16.59 -34.82
C TRP A 92 2.94 -16.68 -33.30
N LEU A 93 1.88 -17.35 -32.84
CA LEU A 93 1.62 -17.63 -31.43
C LEU A 93 1.75 -19.14 -31.18
N ALA A 94 2.37 -19.51 -30.06
CA ALA A 94 2.48 -20.90 -29.60
C ALA A 94 2.30 -20.95 -28.09
N TYR A 95 1.40 -21.81 -27.60
CA TYR A 95 1.29 -22.10 -26.18
C TYR A 95 2.28 -23.20 -25.81
N LEU A 96 3.13 -22.98 -24.81
CA LEU A 96 3.99 -24.02 -24.25
C LEU A 96 3.34 -24.63 -23.02
N ILE A 97 3.09 -25.94 -23.12
CA ILE A 97 2.30 -26.68 -22.13
C ILE A 97 3.06 -26.83 -20.81
N ASP A 98 4.36 -27.13 -20.88
CA ASP A 98 5.25 -27.30 -19.73
C ASP A 98 5.50 -26.01 -18.95
N GLU A 99 5.56 -24.86 -19.64
CA GLU A 99 5.76 -23.55 -19.02
C GLU A 99 4.45 -22.83 -18.65
N ALA A 100 3.32 -23.33 -19.13
CA ALA A 100 2.01 -22.69 -19.04
C ALA A 100 2.01 -21.22 -19.51
N ASP A 101 2.71 -20.93 -20.62
CA ASP A 101 2.86 -19.58 -21.15
C ASP A 101 2.64 -19.50 -22.67
N LEU A 102 2.19 -18.33 -23.12
CA LEU A 102 2.01 -18.01 -24.53
C LEU A 102 3.27 -17.34 -25.05
N TYR A 103 3.80 -17.82 -26.17
CA TYR A 103 4.94 -17.26 -26.86
C TYR A 103 4.53 -16.62 -28.18
N VAL A 104 5.24 -15.56 -28.56
CA VAL A 104 5.14 -14.92 -29.87
C VAL A 104 6.50 -14.96 -30.58
N PHE A 105 6.51 -15.31 -31.85
CA PHE A 105 7.71 -15.22 -32.68
C PHE A 105 7.90 -13.77 -33.15
N ASP A 106 8.97 -13.12 -32.72
CA ASP A 106 9.24 -11.70 -33.04
C ASP A 106 9.98 -11.48 -34.37
N GLY A 107 10.37 -12.57 -35.05
CA GLY A 107 11.16 -12.55 -36.27
C GLY A 107 12.59 -13.04 -36.09
N ALA A 108 13.08 -13.07 -34.86
CA ALA A 108 14.38 -13.63 -34.51
C ALA A 108 14.24 -14.82 -33.56
N ALA A 109 13.37 -14.73 -32.56
CA ALA A 109 13.18 -15.76 -31.54
C ALA A 109 11.72 -15.85 -31.07
N TRP A 110 11.42 -16.94 -30.36
CA TRP A 110 10.20 -17.05 -29.56
C TRP A 110 10.39 -16.31 -28.24
N THR A 111 9.54 -15.32 -27.99
CA THR A 111 9.58 -14.50 -26.77
C THR A 111 8.26 -14.68 -26.01
N SER A 112 8.33 -14.81 -24.68
CA SER A 112 7.12 -14.87 -23.84
C SER A 112 6.25 -13.64 -24.08
N PHE A 113 4.97 -13.87 -24.36
CA PHE A 113 3.99 -12.81 -24.63
C PHE A 113 3.91 -11.84 -23.46
N ARG A 114 4.06 -12.31 -22.21
CA ARG A 114 4.07 -11.45 -21.01
C ARG A 114 5.22 -10.45 -21.03
N ARG A 115 6.38 -10.83 -21.56
CA ARG A 115 7.55 -9.93 -21.69
C ARG A 115 7.37 -8.90 -22.81
N THR A 116 6.46 -9.14 -23.75
CA THR A 116 6.14 -8.15 -24.80
C THR A 116 5.27 -7.00 -24.27
N LEU A 117 4.63 -7.17 -23.10
CA LEU A 117 3.91 -6.11 -22.40
C LEU A 117 4.91 -5.17 -21.69
N ALA A 118 5.62 -4.36 -22.48
CA ALA A 118 6.65 -3.47 -21.96
C ALA A 118 6.08 -2.23 -21.25
N ALA A 119 4.86 -1.81 -21.60
CA ALA A 119 4.22 -0.64 -21.03
C ALA A 119 2.70 -0.82 -20.97
N VAL A 120 2.12 -0.57 -19.79
CA VAL A 120 0.68 -0.45 -19.60
C VAL A 120 0.40 0.98 -19.17
N GLN A 121 -0.15 1.79 -20.07
CA GLN A 121 -0.33 3.24 -19.88
C GLN A 121 -1.76 3.65 -20.20
N SER A 122 -2.18 4.79 -19.64
CA SER A 122 -3.52 5.37 -19.87
C SER A 122 -4.69 4.43 -19.56
N LEU A 123 -4.52 3.55 -18.57
CA LEU A 123 -5.63 2.72 -18.06
C LEU A 123 -6.72 3.63 -17.49
N GLY A 124 -7.98 3.36 -17.87
CA GLY A 124 -9.12 4.05 -17.27
C GLY A 124 -9.31 3.70 -15.79
N ARG A 125 -9.02 2.44 -15.42
CA ARG A 125 -9.24 1.83 -14.10
C ARG A 125 -8.23 0.69 -13.89
N LEU A 126 -7.76 0.50 -12.66
CA LEU A 126 -6.94 -0.63 -12.23
C LEU A 126 -7.37 -1.07 -10.82
N GLY A 127 -7.99 -2.25 -10.73
CA GLY A 127 -8.42 -2.86 -9.48
C GLY A 127 -7.60 -4.09 -9.13
N ILE A 128 -7.08 -4.17 -7.91
CA ILE A 128 -6.37 -5.33 -7.36
C ILE A 128 -7.27 -5.96 -6.30
N ASN A 129 -7.81 -7.16 -6.58
CA ASN A 129 -8.77 -7.89 -5.74
C ASN A 129 -10.08 -7.13 -5.42
N THR A 130 -10.36 -6.05 -6.13
CA THR A 130 -11.59 -5.26 -6.02
C THR A 130 -11.86 -4.52 -7.33
N GLU A 131 -13.09 -4.08 -7.55
CA GLU A 131 -13.43 -3.21 -8.67
C GLU A 131 -12.98 -1.77 -8.38
N ALA A 132 -12.40 -1.12 -9.40
CA ALA A 132 -12.04 0.29 -9.35
C ALA A 132 -13.18 1.15 -9.94
N ASP A 133 -13.55 2.22 -9.24
CA ASP A 133 -14.68 3.10 -9.58
C ASP A 133 -14.23 4.46 -10.18
N ALA A 134 -15.18 5.30 -10.63
CA ALA A 134 -14.87 6.48 -11.44
C ALA A 134 -14.01 7.51 -10.69
N THR A 135 -14.08 7.43 -9.35
CA THR A 135 -13.33 8.21 -8.37
C THR A 135 -12.06 7.47 -8.00
N ASN A 136 -12.16 6.23 -7.53
CA ASN A 136 -11.05 5.37 -7.10
C ASN A 136 -10.52 4.55 -8.28
N ARG A 137 -9.89 5.24 -9.24
CA ARG A 137 -9.39 4.60 -10.47
C ARG A 137 -8.25 3.61 -10.23
N LEU A 138 -7.51 3.77 -9.14
CA LEU A 138 -6.64 2.74 -8.58
C LEU A 138 -7.28 2.26 -7.28
N ALA A 139 -7.69 1.00 -7.22
CA ALA A 139 -8.29 0.41 -6.03
C ALA A 139 -7.56 -0.88 -5.65
N VAL A 140 -7.21 -1.01 -4.37
CA VAL A 140 -6.46 -2.16 -3.84
C VAL A 140 -7.18 -2.72 -2.63
N LYS A 141 -7.57 -3.99 -2.69
CA LYS A 141 -8.14 -4.74 -1.56
C LYS A 141 -7.18 -5.85 -1.14
N ALA A 142 -6.29 -5.51 -0.22
CA ALA A 142 -5.24 -6.38 0.27
C ALA A 142 -4.88 -6.02 1.73
N ASP A 143 -4.21 -6.93 2.42
CA ASP A 143 -3.70 -6.68 3.77
C ASP A 143 -2.54 -5.68 3.80
N ALA A 144 -1.81 -5.54 2.68
CA ALA A 144 -0.70 -4.59 2.53
C ALA A 144 -0.50 -4.17 1.07
N ALA A 145 0.08 -2.98 0.87
CA ALA A 145 0.59 -2.51 -0.42
C ALA A 145 2.02 -1.99 -0.23
N LEU A 146 2.98 -2.58 -0.95
CA LEU A 146 4.38 -2.16 -0.92
C LEU A 146 4.66 -1.23 -2.10
N LEU A 147 5.19 -0.05 -1.78
CA LEU A 147 5.76 0.88 -2.74
C LEU A 147 7.23 1.08 -2.36
N THR A 148 8.13 0.65 -3.24
CA THR A 148 9.57 0.55 -2.94
C THR A 148 10.40 1.37 -3.92
N TRP A 149 11.67 1.58 -3.57
CA TRP A 149 12.65 2.25 -4.42
C TRP A 149 13.02 1.39 -5.61
N ASP A 150 13.40 2.06 -6.70
CA ASP A 150 13.92 1.42 -7.90
C ASP A 150 15.44 1.35 -7.86
N ASP A 151 15.97 0.15 -8.08
CA ASP A 151 17.39 -0.18 -8.25
C ASP A 151 17.69 -0.83 -9.62
N ALA A 152 16.67 -0.98 -10.47
CA ALA A 152 16.71 -1.71 -11.74
C ALA A 152 16.68 -0.82 -13.00
N THR A 153 16.14 0.40 -12.94
CA THR A 153 16.12 1.33 -14.10
C THR A 153 16.70 2.70 -13.77
N PRO A 154 17.87 3.04 -14.35
CA PRO A 154 19.01 3.59 -13.57
C PRO A 154 18.57 4.13 -12.21
N GLY A 155 18.39 3.21 -11.26
CA GLY A 155 17.63 3.45 -10.05
C GLY A 155 18.29 4.47 -9.14
N SER A 156 17.54 5.46 -8.67
CA SER A 156 18.07 6.46 -7.73
C SER A 156 18.13 5.96 -6.28
N GLY A 157 17.45 4.85 -5.97
CA GLY A 157 17.24 4.41 -4.59
C GLY A 157 16.20 5.23 -3.81
N ASP A 158 15.70 6.33 -4.37
CA ASP A 158 14.62 7.12 -3.79
C ASP A 158 13.24 6.60 -4.22
N MET A 159 12.25 6.77 -3.34
CA MET A 159 10.83 6.60 -3.66
C MET A 159 10.07 7.86 -3.25
N ARG A 160 9.17 8.33 -4.12
CA ARG A 160 8.30 9.50 -3.86
C ARG A 160 6.88 9.23 -4.33
N ILE A 161 5.90 9.66 -3.53
CA ILE A 161 4.50 9.77 -3.94
C ILE A 161 4.18 11.26 -4.09
N PHE A 162 3.86 11.68 -5.31
CA PHE A 162 3.42 13.04 -5.57
C PHE A 162 1.90 13.09 -5.55
N VAL A 163 1.34 13.83 -4.59
CA VAL A 163 -0.10 14.11 -4.50
C VAL A 163 -0.27 15.60 -4.78
N ASN A 164 -0.93 15.94 -5.89
CA ASN A 164 -1.10 17.32 -6.32
C ASN A 164 -2.56 17.76 -6.20
N LYS A 165 -2.76 19.06 -5.95
CA LYS A 165 -4.06 19.72 -5.94
C LYS A 165 -4.07 20.86 -6.96
N ARG A 166 -5.26 21.17 -7.50
CA ARG A 166 -5.42 22.17 -8.58
C ARG A 166 -5.01 23.58 -8.15
N ASP A 167 -5.31 23.95 -6.92
CA ASP A 167 -5.13 25.28 -6.36
C ASP A 167 -5.16 25.21 -4.82
N ALA A 168 -4.82 26.33 -4.16
CA ALA A 168 -4.66 26.38 -2.72
C ALA A 168 -5.93 25.97 -1.94
N ALA A 169 -7.13 26.25 -2.47
CA ALA A 169 -8.40 25.97 -1.82
C ALA A 169 -8.84 24.50 -1.91
N ARG A 170 -8.10 23.67 -2.66
CA ARG A 170 -8.35 22.23 -2.77
C ARG A 170 -7.54 21.44 -1.75
N ASP A 171 -7.88 20.15 -1.69
CA ASP A 171 -7.25 19.21 -0.80
C ASP A 171 -6.31 18.27 -1.57
N ALA A 172 -5.14 18.02 -0.99
CA ALA A 172 -4.27 16.89 -1.30
C ALA A 172 -3.98 16.18 0.01
N ALA A 173 -4.49 14.96 0.18
CA ALA A 173 -4.53 14.30 1.48
C ALA A 173 -4.18 12.81 1.42
N LEU A 174 -3.51 12.34 2.47
CA LEU A 174 -3.62 10.95 2.93
C LEU A 174 -4.82 10.86 3.87
N VAL A 175 -5.76 9.98 3.54
CA VAL A 175 -7.00 9.77 4.31
C VAL A 175 -6.91 8.44 5.04
N LEU A 176 -7.13 8.46 6.35
CA LEU A 176 -7.20 7.27 7.19
C LEU A 176 -8.64 7.05 7.64
N GLU A 177 -9.16 5.85 7.44
CA GLU A 177 -10.60 5.54 7.60
C GLU A 177 -10.85 4.35 8.52
N THR A 178 -12.06 4.27 9.06
CA THR A 178 -12.60 3.07 9.71
C THR A 178 -14.00 2.83 9.16
N GLY A 179 -14.24 1.66 8.57
CA GLY A 179 -15.54 1.32 7.98
C GLY A 179 -16.00 2.32 6.92
N TYR A 180 -15.09 2.76 6.04
CA TYR A 180 -15.35 3.76 4.98
C TYR A 180 -15.74 5.16 5.49
N ALA A 181 -15.45 5.47 6.75
CA ALA A 181 -15.61 6.80 7.30
C ALA A 181 -14.23 7.36 7.69
N ALA A 182 -13.89 8.52 7.12
CA ALA A 182 -12.64 9.20 7.41
C ALA A 182 -12.52 9.56 8.91
N ARG A 183 -11.31 9.39 9.45
CA ARG A 183 -10.96 9.65 10.86
C ARG A 183 -9.80 10.62 10.98
N ALA A 184 -8.86 10.57 10.04
CA ALA A 184 -7.76 11.52 9.96
C ALA A 184 -7.44 11.89 8.51
N LEU A 185 -7.08 13.15 8.32
CA LEU A 185 -6.64 13.73 7.06
C LEU A 185 -5.27 14.37 7.28
N LEU A 186 -4.28 14.00 6.48
CA LEU A 186 -2.93 14.57 6.51
C LEU A 186 -2.59 15.14 5.14
N GLY A 187 -2.23 16.42 5.08
CA GLY A 187 -1.75 17.03 3.83
C GLY A 187 -2.07 18.51 3.71
N LEU A 188 -2.31 18.96 2.49
CA LEU A 188 -2.63 20.36 2.16
C LEU A 188 -4.16 20.48 2.07
N LEU A 189 -4.80 20.98 3.13
CA LEU A 189 -6.25 20.86 3.33
C LEU A 189 -6.96 22.23 3.28
N GLY A 190 -7.35 22.67 2.10
CA GLY A 190 -7.97 23.98 1.84
C GLY A 190 -7.00 25.15 2.00
N SER A 191 -5.70 24.86 2.10
CA SER A 191 -4.58 25.80 2.23
C SER A 191 -3.30 25.13 1.73
N ASP A 192 -2.27 25.92 1.43
CA ASP A 192 -0.90 25.44 1.15
C ASP A 192 -0.10 25.15 2.43
N ASP A 193 -0.66 25.42 3.61
CA ASP A 193 -0.12 24.94 4.87
C ASP A 193 -0.36 23.43 5.03
N PHE A 194 0.62 22.71 5.60
CA PHE A 194 0.43 21.32 5.98
C PHE A 194 -0.47 21.25 7.22
N SER A 195 -1.45 20.36 7.21
CA SER A 195 -2.43 20.21 8.29
C SER A 195 -2.70 18.75 8.62
N LEU A 196 -2.90 18.47 9.91
CA LEU A 196 -3.53 17.24 10.40
C LEU A 196 -4.92 17.60 10.94
N LYS A 197 -5.96 17.03 10.33
CA LYS A 197 -7.34 17.15 10.81
C LYS A 197 -7.86 15.78 11.25
N VAL A 198 -8.60 15.74 12.35
CA VAL A 198 -9.16 14.51 12.92
C VAL A 198 -10.67 14.64 13.13
N SER A 199 -11.37 13.52 13.06
CA SER A 199 -12.81 13.44 13.24
C SER A 199 -13.21 12.17 14.00
N PRO A 200 -14.14 12.26 14.96
CA PRO A 200 -14.69 11.07 15.62
C PRO A 200 -15.62 10.26 14.70
N ASP A 201 -16.28 10.91 13.75
CA ASP A 201 -17.39 10.34 12.98
C ASP A 201 -17.21 10.44 11.45
N GLY A 202 -16.27 11.25 10.98
CA GLY A 202 -16.01 11.51 9.56
C GLY A 202 -16.90 12.59 8.95
N ALA A 203 -17.72 13.26 9.76
CA ALA A 203 -18.56 14.37 9.34
C ALA A 203 -17.91 15.72 9.68
N ALA A 204 -17.54 15.92 10.94
CA ALA A 204 -16.92 17.15 11.40
C ALA A 204 -15.44 16.94 11.73
N PHE A 205 -14.58 17.77 11.15
CA PHE A 205 -13.14 17.69 11.34
C PHE A 205 -12.61 18.86 12.17
N ALA A 206 -11.84 18.55 13.21
CA ALA A 206 -11.07 19.52 13.97
C ALA A 206 -9.61 19.53 13.48
N THR A 207 -9.03 20.71 13.33
CA THR A 207 -7.59 20.85 13.07
C THR A 207 -6.82 20.55 14.36
N ALA A 208 -5.94 19.55 14.32
CA ALA A 208 -5.09 19.18 15.45
C ALA A 208 -3.73 19.89 15.38
N LEU A 209 -3.18 20.02 14.17
CA LEU A 209 -1.87 20.62 13.91
C LEU A 209 -1.88 21.32 12.56
N THR A 210 -1.19 22.45 12.50
CA THR A 210 -0.85 23.15 11.25
C THR A 210 0.63 23.48 11.22
N ALA A 211 1.29 23.25 10.10
CA ALA A 211 2.63 23.75 9.81
C ALA A 211 2.56 24.80 8.69
N SER A 212 2.97 26.02 9.02
CA SER A 212 2.88 27.19 8.14
C SER A 212 3.88 27.11 7.00
N ALA A 213 3.39 27.14 5.75
CA ALA A 213 4.23 27.22 4.56
C ALA A 213 5.02 28.54 4.47
N ARG A 214 4.52 29.61 5.12
CA ARG A 214 5.14 30.94 5.10
C ARG A 214 6.27 31.10 6.11
N THR A 215 6.19 30.43 7.25
CA THR A 215 7.13 30.64 8.37
C THR A 215 7.87 29.38 8.80
N GLY A 216 7.45 28.19 8.34
CA GLY A 216 8.00 26.91 8.79
C GLY A 216 7.65 26.54 10.23
N GLY A 217 6.81 27.33 10.90
CA GLY A 217 6.39 27.11 12.29
C GLY A 217 5.25 26.09 12.40
N ILE A 218 5.21 25.37 13.53
CA ILE A 218 4.14 24.43 13.88
C ILE A 218 3.26 25.06 14.96
N ASP A 219 1.94 24.97 14.77
CA ASP A 219 0.94 25.31 15.79
C ASP A 219 0.06 24.11 16.11
N PHE A 220 -0.34 24.00 17.38
CA PHE A 220 -1.25 22.97 17.87
C PHE A 220 -2.61 23.63 18.13
N ALA A 221 -3.57 23.40 17.23
CA ALA A 221 -4.89 24.02 17.28
C ALA A 221 -5.87 23.34 18.25
N SER A 222 -5.36 22.74 19.35
CA SER A 222 -6.22 22.09 20.35
C SER A 222 -7.04 23.12 21.12
N SER A 223 -8.36 22.99 21.07
CA SER A 223 -9.28 23.78 21.88
C SER A 223 -9.07 23.50 23.38
N GLU A 224 -9.43 24.47 24.22
CA GLU A 224 -9.42 24.29 25.68
C GLU A 224 -10.58 23.38 26.09
N THR A 225 -10.30 22.32 26.83
CA THR A 225 -11.32 21.40 27.35
C THR A 225 -11.61 21.72 28.81
N ALA A 226 -12.88 21.90 29.16
CA ALA A 226 -13.27 22.05 30.56
C ALA A 226 -13.31 20.69 31.28
N LEU A 227 -12.72 20.63 32.48
CA LEU A 227 -12.73 19.46 33.35
C LEU A 227 -13.09 19.90 34.76
N ALA A 228 -14.03 19.20 35.41
CA ALA A 228 -14.41 19.50 36.79
C ALA A 228 -13.34 18.99 37.77
N ALA A 229 -13.04 19.81 38.78
CA ALA A 229 -12.13 19.48 39.86
C ALA A 229 -12.71 18.35 40.71
N ALA A 230 -11.94 17.27 40.81
CA ALA A 230 -12.19 16.11 41.64
C ALA A 230 -10.89 15.64 42.30
N ALA A 231 -10.98 14.72 43.27
CA ALA A 231 -9.81 14.13 43.92
C ALA A 231 -8.77 13.63 42.90
N SER A 232 -9.26 12.94 41.85
CA SER A 232 -8.50 12.67 40.64
C SER A 232 -9.09 13.47 39.48
N THR A 233 -8.43 14.58 39.14
CA THR A 233 -8.80 15.41 37.98
C THR A 233 -7.96 14.94 36.79
N ASP A 234 -8.46 13.97 36.00
CA ASP A 234 -7.66 13.31 34.96
C ASP A 234 -7.38 14.22 33.75
N LEU A 235 -6.32 15.02 33.86
CA LEU A 235 -5.83 15.86 32.76
C LEU A 235 -5.28 15.00 31.61
N GLY A 236 -4.83 13.78 31.90
CA GLY A 236 -4.27 12.85 30.92
C GLY A 236 -5.28 12.41 29.88
N GLY A 237 -6.52 12.16 30.31
CA GLY A 237 -7.61 11.66 29.48
C GLY A 237 -8.35 12.69 28.63
N THR A 238 -8.07 13.99 28.76
CA THR A 238 -8.86 15.06 28.09
C THR A 238 -8.71 15.11 26.57
N GLY A 239 -7.67 14.49 26.00
CA GLY A 239 -7.40 14.53 24.56
C GLY A 239 -6.89 15.88 24.03
N THR A 240 -6.78 16.90 24.87
CA THR A 240 -6.29 18.25 24.50
C THR A 240 -5.12 18.67 25.38
N ARG A 241 -4.23 19.53 24.84
CA ARG A 241 -3.09 20.06 25.60
C ARG A 241 -3.50 21.20 26.53
N ARG A 242 -4.60 21.89 26.24
CA ARG A 242 -5.16 23.02 26.99
C ARG A 242 -6.37 22.56 27.79
N VAL A 243 -6.36 22.78 29.11
CA VAL A 243 -7.44 22.35 30.02
C VAL A 243 -7.86 23.49 30.94
N LEU A 244 -9.16 23.72 31.05
CA LEU A 244 -9.76 24.58 32.07
C LEU A 244 -10.26 23.71 33.22
N VAL A 245 -9.66 23.83 34.40
CA VAL A 245 -10.16 23.17 35.61
C VAL A 245 -11.25 24.03 36.26
N THR A 246 -12.41 23.43 36.49
CA THR A 246 -13.61 24.12 37.00
C THR A 246 -14.07 23.56 38.35
N GLY A 247 -14.73 24.37 39.19
CA GLY A 247 -15.26 23.91 40.48
C GLY A 247 -14.23 23.86 41.62
N ALA A 248 -14.73 23.67 42.84
CA ALA A 248 -13.99 23.88 44.10
C ALA A 248 -13.47 22.60 44.77
N GLY A 249 -12.99 21.63 43.99
CA GLY A 249 -12.53 20.33 44.50
C GLY A 249 -11.14 20.36 45.13
N ARG A 250 -10.88 19.45 46.07
CA ARG A 250 -9.51 19.12 46.51
C ARG A 250 -8.91 18.13 45.52
N ILE A 251 -7.90 18.57 44.77
CA ILE A 251 -7.23 17.77 43.74
C ILE A 251 -5.96 17.18 44.33
N THR A 252 -5.92 15.86 44.50
CA THR A 252 -4.76 15.15 45.02
C THR A 252 -3.90 14.53 43.92
N ARG A 253 -4.42 14.48 42.68
CA ARG A 253 -3.71 13.98 41.49
C ARG A 253 -4.34 14.47 40.18
N PHE A 254 -3.55 14.50 39.11
CA PHE A 254 -4.00 14.82 37.75
C PHE A 254 -4.24 13.59 36.84
N GLY A 255 -4.57 12.45 37.44
CA GLY A 255 -4.74 11.16 36.75
C GLY A 255 -3.51 10.24 36.88
N THR A 256 -3.38 9.31 35.94
CA THR A 256 -2.30 8.28 35.85
C THR A 256 -1.67 8.20 34.46
N ALA A 257 -2.13 8.99 33.49
CA ALA A 257 -1.55 8.93 32.14
C ALA A 257 -0.06 9.32 32.21
N ALA A 258 0.79 8.53 31.56
CA ALA A 258 2.22 8.76 31.47
C ALA A 258 2.58 9.73 30.34
N ASP A 259 3.72 10.42 30.50
CA ASP A 259 4.37 11.24 29.46
C ASP A 259 3.46 12.30 28.81
N ARG A 260 2.71 13.03 29.65
CA ARG A 260 1.78 14.08 29.24
C ARG A 260 2.27 15.44 29.68
N GLU A 261 1.97 16.44 28.86
CA GLU A 261 2.11 17.86 29.18
C GLU A 261 0.77 18.56 29.03
N ARG A 262 0.44 19.43 29.97
CA ARG A 262 -0.81 20.18 29.99
C ARG A 262 -0.56 21.63 30.39
N PHE A 263 -1.14 22.54 29.60
CA PHE A 263 -1.33 23.93 29.97
C PHE A 263 -2.70 24.05 30.62
N VAL A 264 -2.72 24.38 31.89
CA VAL A 264 -3.93 24.40 32.71
C VAL A 264 -4.26 25.84 33.08
N ARG A 265 -5.54 26.18 33.00
CA ARG A 265 -6.12 27.40 33.59
C ARG A 265 -7.16 26.99 34.61
N PHE A 266 -7.30 27.76 35.68
CA PHE A 266 -8.28 27.47 36.74
C PHE A 266 -9.43 28.48 36.71
N ALA A 267 -10.66 28.00 36.91
CA ALA A 267 -11.81 28.86 37.15
C ALA A 267 -11.87 29.38 38.60
N GLY A 268 -10.94 28.95 39.45
CA GLY A 268 -10.84 29.29 40.87
C GLY A 268 -11.55 28.30 41.80
N GLY A 269 -11.19 28.38 43.09
CA GLY A 269 -11.83 27.64 44.19
C GLY A 269 -11.32 26.22 44.43
N ALA A 270 -10.56 25.62 43.51
CA ALA A 270 -9.94 24.31 43.74
C ALA A 270 -8.76 24.41 44.71
N THR A 271 -8.41 23.29 45.36
CA THR A 271 -7.17 23.17 46.14
C THR A 271 -6.31 22.06 45.56
N LEU A 272 -5.16 22.41 44.99
CA LEU A 272 -4.12 21.45 44.63
C LEU A 272 -3.44 21.00 45.92
N VAL A 273 -3.51 19.70 46.22
CA VAL A 273 -2.93 19.11 47.42
C VAL A 273 -1.57 18.53 47.07
N HIS A 274 -0.52 18.97 47.77
CA HIS A 274 0.82 18.45 47.53
C HIS A 274 0.92 16.98 47.95
N HIS A 275 1.43 16.13 47.06
CA HIS A 275 1.80 14.75 47.36
C HIS A 275 3.15 14.40 46.70
N PRO A 276 4.12 13.81 47.42
CA PRO A 276 5.48 13.60 46.92
C PRO A 276 5.54 12.65 45.71
N GLU A 277 4.56 11.77 45.55
CA GLU A 277 4.56 10.72 44.51
C GLU A 277 3.36 10.78 43.56
N ALA A 278 2.41 11.68 43.78
CA ALA A 278 1.18 11.74 42.98
C ALA A 278 0.97 13.11 42.32
N LEU A 279 1.24 14.19 43.05
CA LEU A 279 1.13 15.56 42.58
C LEU A 279 2.16 16.46 43.28
N VAL A 280 3.32 16.59 42.65
CA VAL A 280 4.39 17.44 43.18
C VAL A 280 4.14 18.90 42.77
N LEU A 281 4.09 19.80 43.75
CA LEU A 281 3.85 21.23 43.55
C LEU A 281 5.15 22.04 43.75
N PRO A 282 5.33 23.21 43.11
CA PRO A 282 6.61 23.95 43.08
C PRO A 282 7.17 24.30 44.47
N THR A 283 6.31 24.62 45.45
CA THR A 283 6.73 24.99 46.81
C THR A 283 6.54 23.88 47.84
N ARG A 284 6.10 22.68 47.42
CA ARG A 284 5.69 21.57 48.30
C ARG A 284 4.59 21.93 49.32
N ALA A 285 3.85 23.02 49.08
CA ALA A 285 2.66 23.39 49.83
C ALA A 285 1.41 23.19 48.96
N ASP A 286 0.26 23.01 49.61
CA ASP A 286 -1.04 23.08 48.94
C ASP A 286 -1.24 24.46 48.30
N ILE A 287 -1.90 24.48 47.14
CA ILE A 287 -2.22 25.71 46.41
C ILE A 287 -3.73 25.81 46.27
N VAL A 288 -4.33 26.83 46.92
CA VAL A 288 -5.71 27.23 46.62
C VAL A 288 -5.70 28.06 45.35
N THR A 289 -6.38 27.61 44.32
CA THR A 289 -6.40 28.23 43.00
C THR A 289 -7.38 29.39 42.97
N GLU A 290 -7.02 30.48 42.31
CA GLU A 290 -7.91 31.58 41.99
C GLU A 290 -8.30 31.57 40.51
N ALA A 291 -9.28 32.41 40.15
CA ALA A 291 -9.71 32.53 38.77
C ALA A 291 -8.55 33.03 37.91
N ASP A 292 -8.37 32.39 36.75
CA ASP A 292 -7.32 32.66 35.77
C ASP A 292 -5.88 32.40 36.22
N ASP A 293 -5.70 31.72 37.37
CA ASP A 293 -4.43 31.08 37.67
C ASP A 293 -4.07 30.08 36.57
N THR A 294 -2.77 29.95 36.28
CA THR A 294 -2.29 29.04 35.24
C THR A 294 -1.17 28.15 35.73
N CYS A 295 -1.06 26.94 35.17
CA CYS A 295 0.08 26.08 35.43
C CYS A 295 0.50 25.23 34.23
N ILE A 296 1.76 24.82 34.23
CA ILE A 296 2.30 23.78 33.35
C ILE A 296 2.44 22.50 34.19
N ALA A 297 1.65 21.49 33.85
CA ALA A 297 1.67 20.19 34.51
C ALA A 297 2.23 19.12 33.58
N LEU A 298 3.14 18.30 34.12
CA LEU A 298 3.80 17.21 33.42
C LEU A 298 3.60 15.90 34.18
N SER A 299 3.42 14.79 33.46
CA SER A 299 3.53 13.45 34.03
C SER A 299 4.80 12.75 33.57
N ASP A 300 5.42 11.98 34.45
CA ASP A 300 6.54 11.10 34.08
C ASP A 300 6.05 9.78 33.44
N SER A 301 6.99 8.88 33.11
CA SER A 301 6.71 7.57 32.53
C SER A 301 5.94 6.63 33.46
N ALA A 302 5.89 6.94 34.76
CA ALA A 302 5.08 6.22 35.76
C ALA A 302 3.71 6.88 35.98
N GLY A 303 3.37 7.94 35.23
CA GLY A 303 2.10 8.65 35.37
C GLY A 303 2.01 9.52 36.62
N ARG A 304 3.15 9.85 37.25
CA ARG A 304 3.20 10.76 38.41
C ARG A 304 3.29 12.19 37.93
N TRP A 305 2.43 13.05 38.49
CA TRP A 305 2.30 14.42 38.01
C TRP A 305 3.14 15.40 38.83
N ARG A 306 3.70 16.38 38.12
CA ARG A 306 4.41 17.52 38.68
C ARG A 306 3.89 18.79 38.03
N VAL A 307 3.51 19.76 38.85
CA VAL A 307 3.34 21.14 38.40
C VAL A 307 4.74 21.74 38.33
N TRP A 308 5.22 21.99 37.12
CA TRP A 308 6.55 22.58 36.90
C TRP A 308 6.50 24.08 37.18
N HIS A 309 5.51 24.75 36.61
CA HIS A 309 5.31 26.18 36.77
C HIS A 309 3.87 26.45 37.16
N TYR A 310 3.68 27.38 38.08
CA TYR A 310 2.38 27.89 38.46
C TYR A 310 2.49 29.41 38.58
N GLN A 311 1.54 30.12 37.99
CA GLN A 311 1.46 31.56 38.02
C GLN A 311 0.09 31.97 38.52
N ARG A 312 0.09 32.77 39.60
CA ARG A 312 -1.11 33.47 40.08
C ARG A 312 -1.52 34.51 39.06
N ALA A 313 -2.82 34.67 38.82
CA ALA A 313 -3.35 35.69 37.90
C ALA A 313 -2.90 37.11 38.29
N ASP A 314 -2.80 37.39 39.58
CA ASP A 314 -2.40 38.69 40.13
C ASP A 314 -0.87 38.91 40.23
N GLY A 315 -0.07 37.91 39.86
CA GLY A 315 1.40 38.00 39.94
C GLY A 315 1.99 37.68 41.31
N THR A 316 1.18 37.39 42.34
CA THR A 316 1.70 37.15 43.68
C THR A 316 2.54 35.86 43.76
N PRO A 317 3.65 35.86 44.50
CA PRO A 317 4.44 34.66 44.72
C PRO A 317 3.65 33.59 45.49
N LEU A 318 3.89 32.31 45.17
CA LEU A 318 3.34 31.20 45.94
C LEU A 318 3.89 31.16 47.37
N ALA A 319 3.03 30.75 48.31
CA ALA A 319 3.46 30.48 49.68
C ALA A 319 4.53 29.38 49.72
N ALA A 320 5.58 29.60 50.50
CA ALA A 320 6.64 28.62 50.70
C ALA A 320 6.12 27.45 51.56
N GLY A 321 6.40 26.21 51.14
CA GLY A 321 6.18 25.04 51.99
C GLY A 321 7.23 24.91 53.07
N ALA A 322 6.94 24.11 54.10
CA ALA A 322 7.87 23.82 55.17
C ALA A 322 9.16 23.21 54.58
N ARG A 323 10.29 23.88 54.78
CA ARG A 323 11.60 23.36 54.40
C ARG A 323 11.93 22.20 55.35
N PRO A 324 12.29 21.00 54.86
CA PRO A 324 12.78 19.95 55.76
C PRO A 324 14.00 20.50 56.51
N ALA A 325 14.02 20.31 57.83
CA ALA A 325 15.18 20.66 58.64
C ALA A 325 16.42 19.93 58.08
N ALA A 326 17.53 20.65 57.99
CA ALA A 326 18.79 20.16 57.43
C ALA A 326 19.40 19.04 58.28
#